data_AF-X1KYJ6-F1
#
_entry.id   AF-X1KYJ6-F1
#
_cell.length_a   1.000
_cell.length_b   1.000
_cell.length_c   1.000
_cell.angle_alpha   90.00
_cell.angle_beta   90.00
_cell.angle_gamma   90.00
#
_symmetry.space_group_name_H-M   'P 1'
#
loop_
_entity.id
_entity.type
_entity.pdbx_description
1 polymer ?
#
loop_
_entity_poly.entity_id
_entity_poly.type
_entity_poly.pdbx_seq_one_letter_code
_entity_poly.pdbx_strand_id
1 'polypeptide(L)' 'AQELFSLFRKLNREEVLTIVVATHNVRLGYSTDRIIHLNDGEIEKDERLVK' A
#
# COMPACT_ATOMS: atom_id res chain seq x y z
N ALA A 1 -13.92 1.48 1.44
CA ALA A 1 -12.46 1.50 1.13
C ALA A 1 -11.68 0.55 2.04
N GLN A 2 -11.85 0.58 3.36
CA GLN A 2 -11.14 -0.32 4.29
C GLN A 2 -11.31 -1.81 3.95
N GLU A 3 -12.54 -2.25 3.65
CA GLU A 3 -12.82 -3.66 3.28
C GLU A 3 -12.05 -4.12 2.04
N LEU A 4 -11.85 -3.22 1.05
CA LEU A 4 -11.08 -3.50 -0.16
C LEU A 4 -9.60 -3.76 0.18
N PHE A 5 -9.01 -2.96 1.07
CA PHE A 5 -7.64 -3.16 1.54
C PHE A 5 -7.49 -4.46 2.33
N SER A 6 -8.50 -4.84 3.13
CA SER A 6 -8.52 -6.14 3.81
C SER A 6 -8.53 -7.30 2.81
N LEU A 7 -9.34 -7.20 1.74
CA LEU A 7 -9.35 -8.18 0.66
C LEU A 7 -8.00 -8.26 -0.05
N PHE A 8 -7.39 -7.12 -0.39
CA PHE A 8 -6.06 -7.08 -1.00
C PHE A 8 -5.00 -7.72 -0.10
N ARG A 9 -5.05 -7.49 1.21
CA ARG A 9 -4.13 -8.12 2.15
C ARG A 9 -4.29 -9.64 2.17
N LYS A 10 -5.52 -10.13 2.14
CA LYS A 10 -5.83 -11.56 2.04
C LYS A 10 -5.23 -12.17 0.77
N LEU A 11 -5.53 -11.59 -0.38
CA LEU A 11 -5.02 -12.05 -1.69
C LEU A 11 -3.49 -12.01 -1.77
N ASN A 12 -2.86 -10.95 -1.27
CA ASN A 12 -1.40 -10.83 -1.23
C ASN A 12 -0.74 -11.97 -0.42
N ARG A 13 -1.35 -12.39 0.69
CA ARG A 13 -0.78 -13.38 1.60
C ARG A 13 -1.15 -14.82 1.25
N GLU A 14 -2.38 -15.06 0.81
CA GLU A 14 -2.88 -16.40 0.50
C GLU A 14 -2.50 -16.83 -0.92
N GLU A 15 -2.56 -15.91 -1.88
CA GLU A 15 -2.33 -16.20 -3.32
C GLU A 15 -0.96 -15.70 -3.81
N VAL A 16 -0.13 -15.17 -2.90
CA VAL A 16 1.22 -14.65 -3.20
C VAL A 16 1.22 -13.57 -4.30
N LEU A 17 0.15 -12.78 -4.36
CA LEU A 17 -0.01 -11.72 -5.36
C LEU A 17 0.73 -10.45 -4.95
N THR A 18 1.52 -9.88 -5.86
CA THR A 18 2.08 -8.53 -5.68
C THR A 18 1.02 -7.50 -6.06
N ILE A 19 0.66 -6.63 -5.11
CA ILE A 19 -0.40 -5.63 -5.29
C ILE A 19 0.20 -4.22 -5.12
N VAL A 20 -0.05 -3.35 -6.10
CA VAL A 20 0.31 -1.93 -6.06
C VAL A 20 -0.98 -1.10 -6.09
N VAL A 21 -1.15 -0.19 -5.12
CA VAL A 21 -2.35 0.65 -4.99
C VAL A 21 -1.95 2.11 -4.93
N ALA A 22 -2.57 2.94 -5.78
CA ALA A 22 -2.49 4.39 -5.67
C ALA A 22 -3.71 4.92 -4.91
N THR A 23 -3.50 5.76 -3.90
CA THR A 23 -4.59 6.37 -3.14
C THR A 23 -4.19 7.73 -2.57
N HIS A 24 -5.13 8.66 -2.51
CA HIS A 24 -4.98 9.91 -1.75
C HIS A 24 -5.30 9.74 -0.26
N ASN A 25 -5.86 8.60 0.16
CA ASN A 25 -6.12 8.33 1.57
C ASN A 25 -4.90 7.66 2.22
N VAL A 26 -3.98 8.49 2.68
CA VAL A 26 -2.71 8.08 3.29
C VAL A 26 -2.89 7.10 4.46
N ARG A 27 -3.98 7.25 5.25
CA ARG A 27 -4.26 6.38 6.40
C ARG A 27 -4.42 4.91 6.00
N LEU A 28 -5.00 4.65 4.82
CA LEU A 28 -5.13 3.28 4.31
C LEU A 28 -3.78 2.71 3.85
N GLY A 29 -2.87 3.56 3.36
CA GLY A 29 -1.52 3.17 2.99
C GLY A 29 -0.74 2.53 4.13
N TYR A 30 -0.94 2.96 5.37
CA TYR A 30 -0.28 2.36 6.56
C TYR A 30 -0.72 0.92 6.88
N SER A 31 -1.68 0.37 6.15
CA SER A 31 -2.03 -1.05 6.21
C SER A 31 -1.14 -1.95 5.34
N THR A 32 -0.34 -1.39 4.41
CA THR A 32 0.54 -2.12 3.49
C THR A 32 1.94 -2.38 4.09
N ASP A 33 2.80 -3.08 3.34
CA ASP A 33 4.20 -3.33 3.73
C ASP A 33 5.16 -2.19 3.31
N ARG A 34 4.76 -1.37 2.32
CA ARG A 34 5.55 -0.25 1.80
C ARG A 34 4.66 0.89 1.33
N ILE A 35 5.07 2.13 1.59
CA ILE A 35 4.42 3.35 1.09
C ILE A 35 5.45 4.16 0.29
N ILE A 36 5.06 4.54 -0.93
CA ILE A 36 5.80 5.49 -1.76
C ILE A 36 5.02 6.79 -1.84
N HIS A 37 5.65 7.88 -1.43
CA HIS A 37 5.13 9.23 -1.59
C HIS A 37 5.67 9.78 -2.90
N LEU A 38 4.76 10.15 -3.80
CA LEU A 38 5.06 10.77 -5.07
C LEU A 38 4.64 12.23 -5.04
N ASN A 39 5.55 13.13 -5.42
CA ASN A 39 5.25 14.53 -5.63
C ASN A 39 5.94 15.03 -6.90
N ASP A 40 5.21 15.72 -7.78
CA ASP A 40 5.72 16.26 -9.06
C ASP A 40 6.51 15.24 -9.92
N GLY A 41 6.10 13.97 -9.88
CA GLY A 41 6.74 12.89 -10.63
C GLY A 41 7.99 12.29 -9.98
N GLU A 42 8.41 12.81 -8.82
CA GLU A 42 9.54 12.33 -8.04
C GLU A 42 9.08 11.53 -6.82
N ILE A 43 9.93 10.59 -6.38
CA ILE A 43 9.74 9.88 -5.12
C ILE A 43 10.27 10.77 -4.00
N GLU A 44 9.35 11.39 -3.26
CA GLU A 44 9.70 12.22 -2.11
C GLU A 44 10.08 11.36 -0.89
N LYS A 45 9.41 10.20 -0.71
CA LYS A 45 9.65 9.31 0.42
C LYS A 45 9.35 7.86 0.08
N ASP A 46 10.17 6.95 0.62
CA ASP A 46 10.01 5.50 0.53
C ASP A 46 10.03 4.91 1.95
N GLU A 47 8.88 4.47 2.43
CA GLU A 47 8.71 3.91 3.76
C GLU A 47 8.45 2.41 3.70
N ARG A 48 9.31 1.62 4.34
CA ARG A 48 9.08 0.19 4.56
C ARG A 48 8.52 -0.02 5.95
N LEU A 49 7.26 -0.43 6.02
CA LEU A 49 6.54 -0.69 7.25
C LEU A 49 6.76 -2.17 7.60
N VAL A 50 7.84 -2.46 8.31
CA VAL A 50 8.17 -3.81 8.77
C VAL A 50 7.01 -4.32 9.64
N LYS A 51 6.19 -5.23 9.12
CA LYS A 51 5.15 -5.96 9.85
C LYS A 51 5.43 -7.44 9.80
#